data_AF-A0A2N0QJ63-F1
#
_entry.id   AF-A0A2N0QJ63-F1
#
_cell.length_a   1.000
_cell.length_b   1.000
_cell.length_c   1.000
_cell.angle_alpha   90.00
_cell.angle_beta   90.00
_cell.angle_gamma   90.00
#
_symmetry.space_group_name_H-M   'P 1'
#
loop_
_entity.id
_entity.type
_entity.pdbx_description
1 polymer ?
#
loop_
_entity_poly.entity_id
_entity_poly.type
_entity_poly.pdbx_seq_one_letter_code
_entity_poly.pdbx_strand_id
1 'polypeptide(L)' 'QYGEYYDEPIPADVLEQKGKEIAQEVITRLRARPELSEIPIVIGLFKQEARNSIVPGTYFAYSVSDGGQNGLGDWQEIDE' A
#
# COMPACT_ATOMS: atom_id res chain seq x y z
N GLN A 1 -20.47 -28.61 8.56
CA GLN A 1 -20.96 -27.92 7.35
C GLN A 1 -20.10 -26.69 7.19
N TYR A 2 -19.36 -26.56 6.10
CA TYR A 2 -18.65 -25.32 5.80
C TYR A 2 -19.70 -24.29 5.35
N GLY A 3 -19.70 -23.11 5.97
CA GLY A 3 -20.63 -22.04 5.63
C GLY A 3 -20.38 -21.49 4.22
N GLU A 4 -21.33 -20.72 3.69
CA GLU A 4 -21.18 -20.05 2.41
C GLU A 4 -20.06 -19.00 2.46
N TYR A 5 -19.29 -18.88 1.37
CA TYR A 5 -18.31 -17.83 1.17
C TYR A 5 -18.94 -16.70 0.37
N TYR A 6 -18.74 -15.46 0.83
CA TYR A 6 -19.19 -14.25 0.15
C TYR A 6 -17.95 -13.41 -0.20
N ASP A 7 -17.96 -12.83 -1.40
CA ASP A 7 -16.93 -11.91 -1.87
C ASP A 7 -17.53 -10.50 -1.99
N GLU A 8 -16.81 -9.52 -1.47
CA GLU A 8 -17.16 -8.11 -1.61
C GLU A 8 -16.04 -7.40 -2.39
N PRO A 9 -16.27 -7.03 -3.66
CA PRO A 9 -15.26 -6.34 -4.45
C PRO A 9 -15.06 -4.92 -3.93
N ILE A 10 -13.79 -4.52 -3.76
CA ILE A 10 -13.42 -3.16 -3.37
C ILE A 10 -13.18 -2.35 -4.65
N PRO A 11 -13.88 -1.22 -4.85
CA PRO A 11 -13.62 -0.30 -5.95
C PRO A 11 -12.17 0.19 -5.97
N ALA A 12 -11.59 0.41 -7.16
CA ALA A 12 -10.17 0.74 -7.30
C ALA A 12 -9.78 2.06 -6.63
N ASP A 13 -10.64 3.08 -6.75
CA ASP A 13 -10.49 4.39 -6.10
C ASP A 13 -10.50 4.28 -4.57
N VAL A 14 -11.39 3.44 -4.02
CA VAL A 14 -11.45 3.17 -2.57
C VAL A 14 -10.21 2.43 -2.10
N LEU A 15 -9.76 1.42 -2.87
CA LEU A 15 -8.55 0.65 -2.56
C LEU A 15 -7.32 1.56 -2.54
N GLU A 16 -7.18 2.43 -3.53
CA GLU A 16 -6.09 3.40 -3.60
C GLU A 16 -6.15 4.39 -2.43
N GLN A 17 -7.31 5.02 -2.19
CA GLN A 17 -7.49 5.97 -1.11
C GLN A 17 -7.11 5.34 0.25
N LYS A 18 -7.58 4.13 0.52
CA LYS A 18 -7.27 3.41 1.76
C LYS A 18 -5.83 2.95 1.82
N GLY A 19 -5.24 2.52 0.71
CA GLY A 19 -3.82 2.21 0.62
C GLY A 19 -2.94 3.39 1.00
N LYS A 20 -3.24 4.58 0.48
CA LYS A 20 -2.51 5.83 0.79
C LYS A 20 -2.69 6.25 2.26
N GLU A 21 -3.91 6.14 2.79
CA GLU A 21 -4.21 6.43 4.21
C GLU A 21 -3.40 5.52 5.15
N ILE A 22 -3.40 4.21 4.87
CA ILE A 22 -2.65 3.22 5.65
C ILE A 22 -1.14 3.45 5.52
N ALA A 23 -0.65 3.77 4.32
CA ALA A 23 0.77 4.04 4.08
C ALA A 23 1.27 5.22 4.93
N GLN A 24 0.46 6.26 5.10
CA GLN A 24 0.80 7.40 5.96
C GLN A 24 0.92 6.99 7.43
N GLU A 25 0.05 6.11 7.91
CA GLU A 25 0.15 5.58 9.26
C GLU A 25 1.39 4.69 9.42
N VAL A 26 1.71 3.86 8.42
CA VAL A 26 2.90 3.02 8.40
C VAL A 26 4.18 3.86 8.49
N ILE A 27 4.34 4.92 7.69
CA ILE A 27 5.51 5.81 7.78
C ILE A 27 5.64 6.42 9.16
N THR A 28 4.54 6.93 9.73
CA THR A 28 4.54 7.51 11.07
C THR A 28 5.06 6.51 12.11
N ARG A 29 4.60 5.25 12.04
CA ARG A 29 5.03 4.18 12.94
C ARG A 29 6.48 3.74 12.71
N LEU A 30 6.95 3.73 11.47
CA LEU A 30 8.34 3.39 11.14
C LEU A 30 9.31 4.47 11.61
N ARG A 31 8.97 5.75 11.43
CA ARG A 31 9.80 6.89 11.84
C ARG A 31 9.90 7.07 13.36
N ALA A 32 8.96 6.52 14.12
CA ALA A 32 9.07 6.45 15.57
C ALA A 32 10.23 5.54 16.04
N ARG A 33 10.81 4.72 15.15
CA ARG A 33 11.98 3.89 15.45
C ARG A 33 13.27 4.64 15.13
N PRO A 34 14.17 4.85 16.11
CA PRO A 34 15.41 5.60 15.89
C PRO A 34 16.28 5.05 14.76
N GLU A 35 16.32 3.73 14.59
CA GLU A 35 17.10 3.06 13.55
C GLU A 35 16.56 3.29 12.13
N LEU A 36 15.32 3.76 11.99
CA LEU A 36 14.68 4.04 10.70
C LEU A 36 14.41 5.54 10.48
N SER A 37 14.77 6.41 11.43
CA SER A 37 14.37 7.83 11.36
C SER A 37 14.98 8.55 10.16
N GLU A 38 16.22 8.22 9.79
CA GLU A 38 16.98 8.91 8.72
C GLU A 38 17.08 8.12 7.40
N ILE A 39 16.54 6.90 7.34
CA ILE A 39 16.70 6.04 6.15
C ILE A 39 15.60 6.36 5.13
N PRO A 40 15.89 6.50 3.83
CA PRO A 40 14.84 6.60 2.80
C PRO A 40 13.94 5.36 2.80
N ILE A 41 12.62 5.55 2.81
CA ILE A 41 11.63 4.46 2.83
C ILE A 41 10.80 4.52 1.55
N VAL A 42 10.72 3.40 0.83
CA VAL A 42 9.83 3.25 -0.33
C VAL A 42 8.62 2.43 0.09
N ILE A 43 7.41 2.92 -0.19
CA ILE A 43 6.16 2.18 0.01
C ILE A 43 5.51 1.97 -1.36
N GLY A 44 5.27 0.70 -1.70
CA GLY A 44 4.49 0.30 -2.87
C GLY A 44 3.09 -0.19 -2.46
N LEU A 45 2.08 0.19 -3.24
CA LEU A 45 0.73 -0.35 -3.13
C LEU A 45 0.57 -1.51 -4.10
N PHE A 46 0.23 -2.67 -3.55
CA PHE A 46 0.00 -3.91 -4.28
C PHE A 46 -1.48 -4.27 -4.24
N LYS A 47 -2.09 -4.48 -5.40
CA LYS A 47 -3.47 -4.97 -5.54
C LYS A 47 -3.44 -6.48 -5.68
N GLN A 48 -4.06 -7.17 -4.74
CA GLN A 48 -4.28 -8.61 -4.83
C GLN A 48 -5.43 -8.91 -5.81
N GLU A 49 -5.24 -9.93 -6.62
CA GLU A 49 -6.29 -10.43 -7.51
C GLU A 49 -7.29 -11.32 -6.78
N ALA A 50 -8.43 -11.58 -7.43
CA ALA A 50 -9.45 -12.48 -6.91
C ALA A 50 -8.87 -13.87 -6.62
N ARG A 51 -9.41 -14.57 -5.61
CA ARG A 51 -8.87 -15.85 -5.13
C ARG A 51 -8.78 -16.94 -6.20
N ASN A 52 -9.63 -16.87 -7.22
CA ASN A 52 -9.68 -17.79 -8.34
C ASN A 52 -8.98 -17.26 -9.60
N SER A 53 -8.27 -16.13 -9.51
CA SER A 53 -7.58 -15.53 -10.64
C SER A 53 -6.37 -16.36 -11.04
N ILE A 54 -6.18 -16.48 -12.36
CA ILE A 54 -5.01 -17.12 -12.97
C ILE A 54 -3.87 -16.10 -13.12
N VAL A 55 -4.19 -14.79 -13.10
CA VAL A 55 -3.20 -13.72 -13.12
C VAL A 55 -2.82 -13.30 -11.69
N PRO A 56 -1.54 -13.02 -11.44
CA PRO A 56 -1.10 -12.55 -10.14
C PRO A 56 -1.57 -11.12 -9.88
N GLY A 57 -1.51 -10.70 -8.61
CA GLY A 57 -1.64 -9.29 -8.24
C GLY A 57 -0.54 -8.43 -8.85
N THR A 58 -0.76 -7.12 -8.83
CA THR A 58 0.13 -6.13 -9.45
C THR A 58 0.43 -4.98 -8.49
N TYR A 59 1.60 -4.37 -8.62
CA TYR A 59 1.80 -3.06 -8.03
C TYR A 59 1.12 -2.02 -8.94
N PHE A 60 0.61 -0.95 -8.35
CA PHE A 60 -0.08 0.09 -9.13
C PHE A 60 0.33 1.51 -8.73
N ALA A 61 0.98 1.67 -7.57
CA ALA A 61 1.55 2.95 -7.18
C ALA A 61 2.69 2.76 -6.19
N TYR A 62 3.62 3.71 -6.14
CA TYR A 62 4.61 3.79 -5.08
C TYR A 62 4.87 5.23 -4.67
N SER A 63 5.41 5.41 -3.46
CA SER A 63 5.85 6.70 -2.95
C SER A 63 7.17 6.53 -2.21
N VAL A 64 8.01 7.56 -2.29
CA VAL A 64 9.30 7.62 -1.60
C VAL A 64 9.20 8.64 -0.48
N SER A 65 9.63 8.26 0.72
CA SER A 65 9.79 9.15 1.87
C SER A 65 11.29 9.32 2.12
N ASP A 66 11.81 10.53 1.88
CA ASP A 66 13.22 10.81 2.16
C ASP A 66 13.52 10.71 3.66
N GLY A 67 14.79 10.47 3.99
CA GLY A 67 15.26 10.41 5.37
C GLY A 67 14.85 11.62 6.21
N GLY A 68 14.41 11.38 7.44
CA GLY A 68 13.99 12.43 8.37
C GLY A 68 12.60 13.02 8.10
N GLN A 69 11.94 12.65 6.99
CA GLN A 69 10.58 13.10 6.70
C GLN A 69 9.53 12.14 7.29
N ASN A 70 8.54 12.70 8.00
CA ASN A 70 7.39 11.96 8.53
C ASN A 70 6.22 11.86 7.53
N GLY A 71 6.46 12.24 6.27
CA GLY A 71 5.48 12.23 5.20
C GLY A 71 5.87 11.28 4.07
N LEU A 72 4.86 10.88 3.31
CA LEU A 72 5.04 10.32 1.97
C LEU A 72 5.30 11.46 0.99
N GLY A 73 6.18 11.24 0.01
CA GLY A 73 6.35 12.13 -1.13
C GLY A 73 5.23 11.97 -2.16
N ASP A 74 5.49 12.44 -3.37
CA ASP A 74 4.55 12.32 -4.47
C ASP A 74 4.36 10.85 -4.88
N TRP A 75 3.10 10.45 -5.02
CA TRP A 75 2.74 9.13 -5.54
C TRP A 75 3.06 9.05 -7.03
N GLN A 76 3.78 8.02 -7.41
CA GLN A 76 4.05 7.64 -8.79
C GLN A 76 3.18 6.44 -9.13
N GLU A 77 2.36 6.58 -10.16
CA GLU A 77 1.55 5.48 -10.69
C GLU A 77 2.45 4.51 -11.47
N ILE A 78 2.15 3.23 -11.33
CA ILE A 78 2.79 2.15 -12.08
C ILE A 78 1.75 1.67 -13.08
N ASP A 79 1.96 1.96 -14.36
CA ASP A 79 1.25 1.29 -15.45
C ASP A 79 1.87 -0.10 -15.64
N GLU A 80 1.32 -1.10 -14.95
CA GLU A 80 1.58 -2.54 -15.17
C GLU A 80 0.45 -3.20 -15.98
#